data_AF-A0A645FSJ9-F1
#
_entry.id   AF-A0A645FSJ9-F1
#
_cell.length_a   1.000
_cell.length_b   1.000
_cell.length_c   1.000
_cell.angle_alpha   90.00
_cell.angle_beta   90.00
_cell.angle_gamma   90.00
#
_symmetry.space_group_name_H-M   'P 1'
#
loop_
_entity.id
_entity.type
_entity.pdbx_description
1 polymer ?
#
loop_
_entity_poly.entity_id
_entity_poly.type
_entity_poly.pdbx_seq_one_letter_code
_entity_poly.pdbx_strand_id
1 'polypeptide(L)'
;MLLAKCVQELIRHSQIPFEATYMVMNPGYNQENLDKILYNLDVLGIPAHVFESSIFDYVVGQEGSPCYLCARMRRGYLYKEAQSLGCNKIALGHHFDDAIETTLLSMLYGAEIKTMMPKLKSTNYEGMELIRPLYMIKEADIIHWTVYNELSFIRCACRFTEEQEQRGIDDIEGGHKRQEVKELIKKLRETNPYIDTNIFKSVHNVNLATIIGYRESDNGKQHTFLENF
;
A
#
# COMPACT_ATOMS: atom_id res chain seq x y z
N MET A 1 5.28 -9.76 4.35
CA MET A 1 6.27 -10.85 4.42
C MET A 1 6.33 -11.69 3.16
N LEU A 2 5.21 -12.04 2.51
CA LEU A 2 5.23 -12.71 1.19
C LEU A 2 6.16 -12.01 0.17
N LEU A 3 6.06 -10.68 0.03
CA LEU A 3 6.96 -9.91 -0.84
C LEU A 3 8.44 -10.19 -0.57
N ALA A 4 8.85 -10.28 0.70
CA ALA A 4 10.24 -10.56 1.05
C ALA A 4 10.67 -11.94 0.56
N LYS A 5 9.80 -12.97 0.69
CA LYS A 5 10.08 -14.30 0.14
C LYS A 5 10.14 -14.30 -1.37
N CYS A 6 9.23 -13.60 -2.05
CA CYS A 6 9.31 -13.43 -3.51
C CYS A 6 10.62 -12.77 -3.94
N VAL A 7 11.09 -11.76 -3.19
CA VAL A 7 12.37 -11.09 -3.46
C VAL A 7 13.56 -12.04 -3.22
N GLN A 8 13.55 -12.85 -2.15
CA GLN A 8 14.58 -13.88 -1.93
C GLN A 8 14.63 -14.90 -3.09
N GLU A 9 13.48 -15.35 -3.58
CA GLU A 9 13.40 -16.24 -4.75
C GLU A 9 13.88 -15.54 -6.03
N LEU A 10 13.54 -14.27 -6.23
CA LEU A 10 14.05 -13.49 -7.36
C LEU A 10 15.57 -13.34 -7.30
N ILE A 11 16.18 -13.09 -6.13
CA ILE A 11 17.64 -13.01 -6.00
C ILE A 11 18.31 -14.35 -6.40
N ARG A 12 17.68 -15.48 -6.06
CA ARG A 12 18.20 -16.82 -6.39
C ARG A 12 18.14 -17.15 -7.88
N HIS A 13 17.13 -16.64 -8.58
CA HIS A 13 16.79 -17.09 -9.94
C HIS A 13 16.89 -16.01 -11.02
N SER A 14 16.98 -14.73 -10.65
CA SER A 14 17.06 -13.61 -11.58
C SER A 14 18.43 -13.55 -12.27
N GLN A 15 18.41 -13.28 -13.58
CA GLN A 15 19.62 -12.95 -14.34
C GLN A 15 20.04 -11.49 -14.13
N ILE A 16 19.16 -10.64 -13.59
CA ILE A 16 19.45 -9.26 -13.24
C ILE A 16 20.02 -9.26 -11.82
N PRO A 17 21.29 -8.84 -11.62
CA PRO A 17 21.89 -8.78 -10.30
C PRO A 17 21.30 -7.61 -9.51
N PHE A 18 20.87 -7.88 -8.29
CA PHE A 18 20.47 -6.87 -7.31
C PHE A 18 20.60 -7.43 -5.90
N GLU A 19 20.72 -6.54 -4.93
CA GLU A 19 20.71 -6.87 -3.50
C GLU A 19 19.41 -6.39 -2.87
N ALA A 20 19.04 -6.98 -1.73
CA ALA A 20 17.86 -6.57 -0.98
C ALA A 20 18.17 -6.45 0.51
N THR A 21 17.81 -5.29 1.05
CA THR A 21 17.77 -5.04 2.49
C THR A 21 16.31 -5.15 2.94
N TYR A 22 16.05 -5.98 3.95
CA TYR A 22 14.72 -6.13 4.54
C TYR A 22 14.64 -5.23 5.76
N MET A 23 13.52 -4.54 5.94
CA MET A 23 13.37 -3.57 7.01
C MET A 23 12.03 -3.72 7.71
N VAL A 24 12.03 -3.55 9.03
CA VAL A 24 10.83 -3.41 9.85
C VAL A 24 10.94 -2.11 10.62
N MET A 25 9.98 -1.23 10.39
CA MET A 25 9.82 -0.04 11.21
C MET A 25 8.96 -0.39 12.43
N ASN A 26 9.50 -0.14 13.61
CA ASN A 26 8.74 -0.10 14.85
C ASN A 26 8.32 1.36 15.14
N PRO A 27 7.03 1.71 14.98
CA PRO A 27 6.52 3.05 15.27
C PRO A 27 6.15 3.27 16.74
N GLY A 28 6.45 2.30 17.61
CA GLY A 28 6.04 2.26 19.02
C GLY A 28 5.06 1.12 19.33
N TYR A 29 5.21 -0.05 18.69
CA TYR A 29 4.42 -1.24 19.04
C TYR A 29 4.72 -1.68 20.48
N ASN A 30 3.71 -2.25 21.13
CA ASN A 30 3.94 -2.99 22.38
C ASN A 30 4.76 -4.26 22.11
N GLN A 31 5.32 -4.85 23.18
CA GLN A 31 6.22 -5.99 23.07
C GLN A 31 5.54 -7.19 22.40
N GLU A 32 4.29 -7.50 22.73
CA GLU A 32 3.57 -8.65 22.16
C GLU A 32 3.41 -8.52 20.64
N ASN A 33 3.07 -7.32 20.15
CA ASN A 33 2.92 -7.05 18.72
C ASN A 33 4.27 -7.08 17.99
N LEU A 34 5.33 -6.58 18.61
CA LEU A 34 6.67 -6.68 18.06
C LEU A 34 7.13 -8.16 17.99
N ASP A 35 6.93 -8.93 19.05
CA ASP A 35 7.30 -10.35 19.12
C ASP A 35 6.61 -11.16 18.02
N LYS A 36 5.33 -10.88 17.72
CA LYS A 36 4.62 -11.51 16.59
C LYS A 36 5.30 -11.22 15.24
N ILE A 37 5.77 -9.99 15.01
CA ILE A 37 6.50 -9.64 13.79
C ILE A 37 7.83 -10.40 13.75
N LEU A 38 8.60 -10.37 14.83
CA LEU A 38 9.90 -11.02 14.93
C LEU A 38 9.80 -12.54 14.76
N TYR A 39 8.79 -13.16 15.36
CA TYR A 39 8.51 -14.58 15.20
C TYR A 39 8.32 -14.97 13.73
N ASN A 40 7.46 -14.26 12.99
CA ASN A 40 7.26 -14.57 11.58
C ASN A 40 8.52 -14.34 10.74
N LEU A 41 9.36 -13.34 11.08
CA LEU A 41 10.63 -13.12 10.39
C LEU A 41 11.57 -14.30 10.58
N ASP A 42 11.65 -14.83 11.80
CA ASP A 42 12.47 -15.99 12.16
C ASP A 42 11.99 -17.25 11.44
N VAL A 43 10.70 -17.58 11.54
CA VAL A 43 10.07 -18.72 10.85
C VAL A 43 10.35 -18.68 9.35
N LEU A 44 10.35 -17.50 8.74
CA LEU A 44 10.54 -17.32 7.31
C LEU A 44 12.01 -17.15 6.88
N GLY A 45 12.95 -17.05 7.83
CA GLY A 45 14.36 -16.77 7.58
C GLY A 45 14.58 -15.43 6.87
N ILE A 46 13.90 -14.37 7.30
CA ILE A 46 14.01 -13.03 6.73
C ILE A 46 14.92 -12.18 7.64
N PRO A 47 16.15 -11.82 7.19
CA PRO A 47 17.08 -11.04 7.99
C PRO A 47 16.73 -9.54 7.92
N ALA A 48 15.68 -9.14 8.64
CA ALA A 48 15.21 -7.77 8.63
C ALA A 48 15.98 -6.88 9.63
N HIS A 49 16.38 -5.70 9.17
CA HIS A 49 16.81 -4.60 9.99
C HIS A 49 15.60 -3.94 10.66
N VAL A 50 15.50 -4.05 11.98
CA VAL A 50 14.46 -3.38 12.76
C VAL A 50 14.96 -2.01 13.19
N PHE A 51 14.17 -0.97 12.94
CA PHE A 51 14.48 0.40 13.34
C PHE A 51 13.29 1.07 14.00
N GLU A 52 13.57 1.98 14.93
CA GLU A 52 12.56 2.66 15.74
C GLU A 52 12.13 4.00 15.14
N SER A 53 10.88 4.39 15.40
CA SER A 53 10.37 5.72 15.07
C SER A 53 9.32 6.15 16.11
N SER A 54 9.23 7.46 16.39
CA SER A 54 8.31 8.03 17.38
C SER A 54 6.94 8.42 16.80
N ILE A 55 6.49 7.72 15.74
CA ILE A 55 5.28 8.09 15.00
C ILE A 55 4.05 8.02 15.89
N PHE A 56 3.90 6.95 16.69
CA PHE A 56 2.71 6.80 17.54
C PHE A 56 2.63 7.86 18.62
N ASP A 57 3.75 8.26 19.21
CA ASP A 57 3.77 9.33 20.22
C ASP A 57 3.37 10.68 19.62
N TYR A 58 3.80 10.96 18.39
CA TYR A 58 3.51 12.24 17.74
C TYR A 58 2.06 12.36 17.23
N VAL A 59 1.50 11.26 16.73
CA VAL A 59 0.16 11.26 16.12
C VAL A 59 -0.95 11.24 17.17
N VAL A 60 -0.69 10.67 18.36
CA VAL A 60 -1.64 10.68 19.47
C VAL A 60 -1.86 12.13 19.92
N GLY A 61 -3.10 12.61 19.84
CA GLY A 61 -3.48 13.98 20.21
C GLY A 61 -3.49 15.00 19.07
N GLN A 62 -3.19 14.61 17.83
CA GLN A 62 -3.36 15.47 16.66
C GLN A 62 -4.82 15.53 16.23
N GLU A 63 -5.34 16.74 15.99
CA GLU A 63 -6.68 16.94 15.41
C GLU A 63 -6.71 16.60 13.91
N GLY A 64 -7.89 16.23 13.40
CA GLY A 64 -8.09 15.89 11.98
C GLY A 64 -7.95 14.40 11.69
N SER A 65 -7.16 14.03 10.67
CA SER A 65 -7.02 12.62 10.20
C SER A 65 -5.69 11.99 10.67
N PRO A 66 -5.61 11.48 11.92
CA PRO A 66 -4.38 10.95 12.50
C PRO A 66 -3.82 9.76 11.71
N CYS A 67 -4.68 8.91 11.15
CA CYS A 67 -4.24 7.77 10.34
C CYS A 67 -3.60 8.19 9.01
N TYR A 68 -4.11 9.24 8.37
CA TYR A 68 -3.48 9.80 7.18
C TYR A 68 -2.09 10.37 7.50
N LEU A 69 -1.97 11.13 8.59
CA LEU A 69 -0.70 11.67 9.06
C LEU A 69 0.31 10.55 9.38
N CYS A 70 -0.14 9.53 10.13
CA CYS A 70 0.66 8.34 10.44
C CYS A 70 1.18 7.66 9.16
N ALA A 71 0.30 7.37 8.20
CA ALA A 71 0.71 6.74 6.94
C ALA A 71 1.74 7.59 6.16
N ARG A 72 1.60 8.92 6.18
CA ARG A 72 2.55 9.85 5.55
C ARG A 72 3.91 9.83 6.25
N MET A 73 3.92 9.88 7.58
CA MET A 73 5.16 9.81 8.38
C MET A 73 5.86 8.46 8.18
N ARG A 74 5.12 7.35 8.26
CA ARG A 74 5.62 5.99 8.02
C ARG A 74 6.38 5.91 6.70
N ARG A 75 5.82 6.48 5.63
CA ARG A 75 6.48 6.54 4.32
C ARG A 75 7.79 7.34 4.37
N GLY A 76 7.80 8.51 5.01
CA GLY A 76 9.02 9.33 5.14
C GLY A 76 10.14 8.61 5.90
N TYR A 77 9.84 7.99 7.03
CA TYR A 77 10.82 7.21 7.80
C TYR A 77 11.38 6.04 7.00
N LEU A 78 10.52 5.27 6.33
CA LEU A 78 10.95 4.15 5.49
C LEU A 78 11.88 4.59 4.35
N TYR A 79 11.59 5.71 3.69
CA TYR A 79 12.43 6.22 2.61
C TYR A 79 13.77 6.73 3.12
N LYS A 80 13.76 7.48 4.23
CA LYS A 80 14.97 7.98 4.86
C LYS A 80 15.90 6.83 5.26
N GLU A 81 15.36 5.82 5.91
CA GLU A 81 16.12 4.67 6.38
C GLU A 81 16.62 3.79 5.21
N ALA A 82 15.80 3.58 4.18
CA ALA A 82 16.24 2.87 2.98
C ALA A 82 17.41 3.61 2.29
N GLN A 83 17.36 4.95 2.21
CA GLN A 83 18.41 5.75 1.62
C GLN A 83 19.70 5.74 2.46
N SER A 84 19.62 5.77 3.79
CA SER A 84 20.81 5.65 4.66
C SER A 84 21.48 4.28 4.56
N LEU A 85 20.72 3.25 4.23
CA LEU A 85 21.22 1.89 3.95
C LEU A 85 21.73 1.72 2.51
N GLY A 86 21.81 2.80 1.72
CA GLY A 86 22.33 2.78 0.35
C GLY A 86 21.35 2.22 -0.69
N CYS A 87 20.07 2.01 -0.34
CA CYS A 87 19.07 1.54 -1.30
C CYS A 87 18.75 2.65 -2.30
N ASN A 88 18.38 2.26 -3.53
CA ASN A 88 17.87 3.17 -4.56
C ASN A 88 16.39 2.91 -4.93
N LYS A 89 15.81 1.85 -4.34
CA LYS A 89 14.41 1.44 -4.52
C LYS A 89 13.83 1.01 -3.19
N ILE A 90 12.56 1.32 -2.98
CA ILE A 90 11.76 0.74 -1.90
C ILE A 90 10.64 -0.11 -2.50
N ALA A 91 10.55 -1.36 -2.07
CA ALA A 91 9.49 -2.28 -2.47
C ALA A 91 8.41 -2.34 -1.39
N LEU A 92 7.17 -2.00 -1.76
CA LEU A 92 6.03 -2.11 -0.85
C LEU A 92 5.06 -3.19 -1.33
N GLY A 93 4.52 -3.96 -0.38
CA GLY A 93 3.65 -5.12 -0.65
C GLY A 93 2.22 -4.79 -1.07
N HIS A 94 2.00 -3.67 -1.77
CA HIS A 94 0.68 -3.36 -2.31
C HIS A 94 0.32 -4.36 -3.39
N HIS A 95 -0.90 -4.89 -3.32
CA HIS A 95 -1.39 -5.98 -4.15
C HIS A 95 -2.45 -5.53 -5.17
N PHE A 96 -2.97 -6.46 -5.94
CA PHE A 96 -3.97 -6.20 -6.99
C PHE A 96 -5.24 -5.52 -6.44
N ASP A 97 -5.76 -6.02 -5.31
CA ASP A 97 -6.95 -5.45 -4.67
C ASP A 97 -6.72 -3.99 -4.22
N ASP A 98 -5.53 -3.64 -3.71
CA ASP A 98 -5.20 -2.24 -3.37
C ASP A 98 -5.31 -1.30 -4.57
N ALA A 99 -4.95 -1.79 -5.77
CA ALA A 99 -4.96 -1.00 -7.00
C ALA A 99 -6.39 -0.70 -7.48
N ILE A 100 -7.27 -1.71 -7.47
CA ILE A 100 -8.69 -1.51 -7.83
C ILE A 100 -9.43 -0.70 -6.77
N GLU A 101 -9.13 -0.91 -5.48
CA GLU A 101 -9.68 -0.12 -4.38
C GLU A 101 -9.29 1.35 -4.53
N THR A 102 -8.02 1.64 -4.80
CA THR A 102 -7.54 3.02 -4.99
C THR A 102 -8.22 3.69 -6.19
N THR A 103 -8.42 2.94 -7.28
CA THR A 103 -9.11 3.43 -8.47
C THR A 103 -10.55 3.83 -8.16
N LEU A 104 -11.30 2.96 -7.48
CA LEU A 104 -12.68 3.26 -7.09
C LEU A 104 -12.76 4.35 -6.04
N LEU A 105 -11.87 4.35 -5.05
CA LEU A 105 -11.84 5.38 -4.01
C LEU A 105 -11.64 6.77 -4.63
N SER A 106 -10.70 6.88 -5.57
CA SER A 106 -10.47 8.14 -6.28
C SER A 106 -11.68 8.57 -7.11
N MET A 107 -12.29 7.63 -7.84
CA MET A 107 -13.43 7.93 -8.70
C MET A 107 -14.67 8.34 -7.90
N LEU A 108 -14.99 7.62 -6.82
CA LEU A 108 -16.22 7.79 -6.05
C LEU A 108 -16.15 8.92 -5.02
N TYR A 109 -14.98 9.11 -4.39
CA TYR A 109 -14.83 10.09 -3.30
C TYR A 109 -13.85 11.21 -3.63
N GLY A 110 -12.91 10.98 -4.55
CA GLY A 110 -11.94 11.99 -5.00
C GLY A 110 -12.39 12.80 -6.22
N ALA A 111 -13.51 12.42 -6.85
CA ALA A 111 -13.98 12.99 -8.12
C ALA A 111 -12.87 13.04 -9.22
N GLU A 112 -11.97 12.06 -9.20
CA GLU A 112 -10.82 11.98 -10.09
C GLU A 112 -10.60 10.53 -10.55
N ILE A 113 -10.31 10.32 -11.83
CA ILE A 113 -9.77 9.04 -12.30
C ILE A 113 -8.27 9.04 -12.03
N LYS A 114 -7.86 8.44 -10.90
CA LYS A 114 -6.47 8.25 -10.51
C LYS A 114 -6.27 6.85 -9.95
N THR A 115 -5.14 6.25 -10.31
CA THR A 115 -4.85 4.85 -10.01
C THR A 115 -3.59 4.70 -9.17
N MET A 116 -3.33 3.49 -8.71
CA MET A 116 -2.10 3.16 -8.01
C MET A 116 -0.99 2.80 -9.01
N MET A 117 -0.03 3.69 -9.27
CA MET A 117 1.05 3.37 -10.21
C MET A 117 1.94 2.21 -9.72
N PRO A 118 2.34 1.22 -10.54
CA PRO A 118 3.19 0.12 -10.08
C PRO A 118 4.63 0.56 -9.72
N LYS A 119 5.07 1.69 -10.29
CA LYS A 119 6.38 2.30 -10.08
C LYS A 119 6.25 3.83 -10.02
N LEU A 120 6.96 4.47 -9.10
CA LEU A 120 6.98 5.94 -8.92
C LEU A 120 8.39 6.42 -8.59
N LYS A 121 8.76 7.61 -9.09
CA LYS A 121 9.95 8.32 -8.59
C LYS A 121 9.56 9.09 -7.33
N SER A 122 10.44 9.11 -6.34
CA SER A 122 10.25 9.92 -5.14
C SER A 122 10.42 11.41 -5.49
N THR A 123 9.51 12.24 -5.01
CA THR A 123 9.64 13.70 -5.10
C THR A 123 10.49 14.29 -3.97
N ASN A 124 10.59 13.57 -2.85
CA ASN A 124 11.19 14.08 -1.59
C ASN A 124 12.54 13.43 -1.26
N TYR A 125 12.92 12.37 -1.99
CA TYR A 125 14.16 11.64 -1.77
C TYR A 125 14.81 11.38 -3.13
N GLU A 126 15.76 12.22 -3.50
CA GLU A 126 16.42 12.14 -4.80
C GLU A 126 17.06 10.76 -5.05
N GLY A 127 16.92 10.25 -6.26
CA GLY A 127 17.43 8.93 -6.66
C GLY A 127 16.61 7.73 -6.18
N MET A 128 15.61 7.92 -5.30
CA MET A 128 14.77 6.84 -4.80
C MET A 128 13.55 6.57 -5.69
N GLU A 129 13.28 5.30 -5.96
CA GLU A 129 12.05 4.86 -6.63
C GLU A 129 11.21 3.97 -5.69
N LEU A 130 9.89 4.06 -5.79
CA LEU A 130 8.95 3.11 -5.20
C LEU A 130 8.53 2.09 -6.25
N ILE A 131 8.56 0.81 -5.88
CA ILE A 131 8.03 -0.29 -6.68
C ILE A 131 7.00 -1.10 -5.88
N ARG A 132 6.04 -1.69 -6.58
CA ARG A 132 4.99 -2.54 -6.02
C ARG A 132 5.00 -3.91 -6.71
N PRO A 133 5.88 -4.85 -6.31
CA PRO A 133 6.04 -6.10 -7.07
C PRO A 133 4.80 -7.02 -7.01
N LEU A 134 3.93 -6.87 -6.02
CA LEU A 134 2.70 -7.66 -5.88
C LEU A 134 1.50 -7.10 -6.66
N TYR A 135 1.71 -6.11 -7.54
CA TYR A 135 0.65 -5.36 -8.22
C TYR A 135 -0.40 -6.20 -8.98
N MET A 136 -0.05 -7.43 -9.37
CA MET A 136 -0.95 -8.37 -10.07
C MET A 136 -1.32 -9.61 -9.23
N ILE A 137 -0.96 -9.64 -7.95
CA ILE A 137 -1.28 -10.75 -7.03
C ILE A 137 -2.55 -10.39 -6.25
N LYS A 138 -3.54 -11.29 -6.20
CA LYS A 138 -4.79 -11.03 -5.48
C LYS A 138 -4.60 -11.18 -3.97
N GLU A 139 -5.34 -10.39 -3.20
CA GLU A 139 -5.33 -10.46 -1.73
C GLU A 139 -5.68 -11.87 -1.23
N ALA A 140 -6.64 -12.54 -1.88
CA ALA A 140 -7.04 -13.90 -1.53
C ALA A 140 -5.88 -14.91 -1.59
N ASP A 141 -5.00 -14.79 -2.59
CA ASP A 141 -3.84 -15.67 -2.74
C ASP A 141 -2.80 -15.38 -1.65
N ILE A 142 -2.63 -14.11 -1.28
CA ILE A 142 -1.76 -13.70 -0.17
C ILE A 142 -2.29 -14.28 1.14
N ILE A 143 -3.59 -14.14 1.41
CA ILE A 143 -4.22 -14.70 2.61
C ILE A 143 -4.03 -16.23 2.65
N HIS A 144 -4.29 -16.92 1.54
CA HIS A 144 -4.10 -18.37 1.46
C HIS A 144 -2.66 -18.77 1.76
N TRP A 145 -1.68 -18.03 1.21
CA TRP A 145 -0.27 -18.24 1.52
C TRP A 145 0.04 -18.02 3.00
N THR A 146 -0.55 -17.01 3.65
CA THR A 146 -0.34 -16.78 5.09
C THR A 146 -0.87 -17.93 5.95
N VAL A 147 -2.07 -18.43 5.63
CA VAL A 147 -2.69 -19.56 6.34
C VAL A 147 -1.88 -20.84 6.12
N TYR A 148 -1.47 -21.12 4.89
CA TYR A 148 -0.68 -22.30 4.55
C TYR A 148 0.65 -22.37 5.32
N ASN A 149 1.26 -21.21 5.62
CA ASN A 149 2.51 -21.12 6.36
C ASN A 149 2.31 -20.86 7.86
N GLU A 150 1.07 -20.98 8.38
CA GLU A 150 0.72 -20.80 9.79
C GLU A 150 1.19 -19.45 10.39
N LEU A 151 1.18 -18.39 9.57
CA LEU A 151 1.66 -17.08 9.96
C LEU A 151 0.56 -16.25 10.61
N SER A 152 0.92 -15.49 11.65
CA SER A 152 0.01 -14.57 12.34
C SER A 152 0.46 -13.12 12.17
N PHE A 153 -0.40 -12.26 11.65
CA PHE A 153 -0.07 -10.86 11.40
C PHE A 153 -0.78 -9.92 12.36
N ILE A 154 -0.06 -8.88 12.80
CA ILE A 154 -0.67 -7.76 13.49
C ILE A 154 -1.45 -6.88 12.50
N ARG A 155 -2.50 -6.21 12.99
CA ARG A 155 -3.11 -5.07 12.31
C ARG A 155 -2.28 -3.81 12.55
N CYS A 156 -2.84 -2.62 12.34
CA CYS A 156 -2.13 -1.35 12.56
C CYS A 156 -1.59 -1.23 14.00
N ALA A 157 -2.23 -1.89 14.98
CA ALA A 157 -1.73 -2.13 16.34
C ALA A 157 -1.17 -0.88 17.01
N CYS A 158 -1.80 0.27 16.73
CA CYS A 158 -1.50 1.53 17.41
C CYS A 158 -2.52 1.74 18.53
N ARG A 159 -2.13 2.50 19.56
CA ARG A 159 -3.01 2.84 20.70
C ARG A 159 -4.37 3.36 20.25
N PHE A 160 -4.41 4.16 19.19
CA PHE A 160 -5.65 4.66 18.60
C PHE A 160 -6.52 3.53 18.03
N THR A 161 -5.98 2.61 17.24
CA THR A 161 -6.76 1.48 16.72
C THR A 161 -7.18 0.49 17.81
N GLU A 162 -6.33 0.28 18.83
CA GLU A 162 -6.65 -0.59 19.97
C GLU A 162 -7.79 -0.01 20.82
N GLU A 163 -7.79 1.29 21.10
CA GLU A 163 -8.89 1.97 21.80
C GLU A 163 -10.20 1.93 21.01
N GLN A 164 -10.14 2.06 19.69
CA GLN A 164 -11.31 2.01 18.81
C GLN A 164 -11.88 0.57 18.71
N GLU A 165 -11.01 -0.44 18.55
CA GLU A 165 -11.39 -1.86 18.59
C GLU A 165 -12.04 -2.23 19.94
N GLN A 166 -11.49 -1.75 21.07
CA GLN A 166 -12.07 -1.95 22.41
C GLN A 166 -13.43 -1.26 22.60
N ARG A 167 -13.68 -0.15 21.90
CA ARG A 167 -14.94 0.59 21.92
C ARG A 167 -15.96 0.08 20.90
N GLY A 168 -15.59 -0.91 20.08
CA GLY A 168 -16.45 -1.43 19.00
C GLY A 168 -16.72 -0.41 17.88
N ILE A 169 -15.82 0.57 17.72
CA ILE A 169 -15.94 1.63 16.72
C ILE A 169 -14.91 1.33 15.63
N ASP A 170 -15.38 0.90 14.45
CA ASP A 170 -14.53 0.70 13.26
C ASP A 170 -14.16 2.03 12.56
N ASP A 171 -14.47 3.17 13.20
CA ASP A 171 -14.57 4.47 12.55
C ASP A 171 -13.24 5.23 12.56
N ILE A 172 -12.46 4.96 11.52
CA ILE A 172 -11.33 5.79 11.10
C ILE A 172 -11.76 6.41 9.79
N GLU A 173 -12.01 7.72 9.70
CA GLU A 173 -12.55 8.37 8.48
C GLU A 173 -11.83 7.96 7.17
N GLY A 174 -10.53 7.68 7.20
CA GLY A 174 -9.76 7.15 6.06
C GLY A 174 -9.76 5.62 5.89
N GLY A 175 -9.99 4.86 6.96
CA GLY A 175 -10.17 3.41 6.94
C GLY A 175 -11.57 3.00 6.52
N HIS A 176 -12.59 3.73 6.99
CA HIS A 176 -14.01 3.50 6.71
C HIS A 176 -14.30 3.55 5.21
N LYS A 177 -13.79 4.54 4.48
CA LYS A 177 -13.99 4.64 3.03
C LYS A 177 -13.30 3.53 2.23
N ARG A 178 -12.11 3.11 2.66
CA ARG A 178 -11.43 1.95 2.04
C ARG A 178 -12.21 0.66 2.29
N GLN A 179 -12.71 0.48 3.51
CA GLN A 179 -13.53 -0.66 3.89
C GLN A 179 -14.87 -0.67 3.12
N GLU A 180 -15.55 0.47 3.00
CA GLU A 180 -16.76 0.64 2.17
C GLU A 180 -16.50 0.19 0.72
N VAL A 181 -15.39 0.64 0.10
CA VAL A 181 -15.03 0.26 -1.27
C VAL A 181 -14.76 -1.24 -1.38
N LYS A 182 -14.07 -1.83 -0.40
CA LYS A 182 -13.81 -3.27 -0.35
C LYS A 182 -15.10 -4.08 -0.28
N GLU A 183 -16.04 -3.66 0.55
CA GLU A 183 -17.37 -4.28 0.64
C GLU A 183 -18.19 -4.10 -0.64
N LEU A 184 -18.10 -2.92 -1.27
CA LEU A 184 -18.72 -2.67 -2.56
C LEU A 184 -18.19 -3.62 -3.63
N ILE A 185 -16.87 -3.76 -3.77
CA ILE A 185 -16.24 -4.70 -4.71
C ILE A 185 -16.73 -6.12 -4.43
N LYS A 186 -16.78 -6.53 -3.15
CA LYS A 186 -17.30 -7.85 -2.76
C LYS A 186 -18.74 -8.06 -3.25
N LYS A 187 -19.63 -7.09 -3.06
CA LYS A 187 -21.01 -7.17 -3.56
C LYS A 187 -21.06 -7.24 -5.08
N LEU A 188 -20.23 -6.47 -5.79
CA LEU A 188 -20.18 -6.51 -7.25
C LEU A 188 -19.70 -7.88 -7.78
N ARG A 189 -18.78 -8.55 -7.07
CA ARG A 189 -18.31 -9.90 -7.41
C ARG A 189 -19.44 -10.93 -7.40
N GLU A 190 -20.48 -10.75 -6.57
CA GLU A 190 -21.64 -11.64 -6.52
C GLU A 190 -22.44 -11.63 -7.82
N THR A 191 -22.45 -10.49 -8.53
CA THR A 191 -23.15 -10.35 -9.82
C THR A 191 -22.24 -10.61 -11.01
N ASN A 192 -20.95 -10.27 -10.91
CA ASN A 192 -19.99 -10.44 -12.00
C ASN A 192 -18.62 -10.92 -11.47
N PRO A 193 -18.21 -12.17 -11.74
CA PRO A 193 -16.94 -12.72 -11.26
C PRO A 193 -15.72 -12.04 -11.90
N TYR A 194 -15.89 -11.28 -12.97
CA TYR A 194 -14.82 -10.56 -13.67
C TYR A 194 -14.69 -9.10 -13.26
N ILE A 195 -15.46 -8.63 -12.27
CA ILE A 195 -15.51 -7.20 -11.93
C ILE A 195 -14.13 -6.62 -11.60
N ASP A 196 -13.31 -7.34 -10.84
CA ASP A 196 -11.99 -6.85 -10.44
C ASP A 196 -11.09 -6.63 -11.67
N THR A 197 -11.09 -7.61 -12.58
CA THR A 197 -10.31 -7.54 -13.82
C THR A 197 -10.85 -6.45 -14.74
N ASN A 198 -12.15 -6.20 -14.75
CA ASN A 198 -12.76 -5.12 -15.53
C ASN A 198 -12.35 -3.74 -14.99
N ILE A 199 -12.38 -3.55 -13.66
CA ILE A 199 -11.91 -2.31 -13.01
C ILE A 199 -10.42 -2.12 -13.28
N PHE A 200 -9.61 -3.16 -13.12
CA PHE A 200 -8.17 -3.06 -13.35
C PHE A 200 -7.83 -2.79 -14.83
N LYS A 201 -8.53 -3.42 -15.79
CA LYS A 201 -8.28 -3.21 -17.22
C LYS A 201 -8.81 -1.86 -17.71
N SER A 202 -9.86 -1.30 -17.11
CA SER A 202 -10.45 -0.04 -17.58
C SER A 202 -9.46 1.12 -17.54
N VAL A 203 -8.54 1.10 -16.56
CA VAL A 203 -7.50 2.14 -16.43
C VAL A 203 -6.34 1.96 -17.40
N HIS A 204 -6.22 0.79 -18.03
CA HIS A 204 -5.31 0.55 -19.15
C HIS A 204 -5.96 0.80 -20.51
N ASN A 205 -7.30 0.90 -20.55
CA ASN A 205 -8.10 1.00 -21.77
C ASN A 205 -8.95 2.27 -21.77
N VAL A 206 -8.30 3.44 -21.69
CA VAL A 206 -8.97 4.75 -21.67
C VAL A 206 -9.09 5.29 -23.09
N ASN A 207 -10.32 5.45 -23.58
CA ASN A 207 -10.58 6.08 -24.87
C ASN A 207 -10.60 7.62 -24.74
N LEU A 208 -9.50 8.28 -25.08
CA LEU A 208 -9.36 9.74 -24.97
C LEU A 208 -10.38 10.51 -25.83
N ALA A 209 -10.88 9.93 -26.94
CA ALA A 209 -11.89 10.58 -27.78
C ALA A 209 -13.25 10.75 -27.07
N THR A 210 -13.49 10.01 -25.99
CA THR A 210 -14.73 10.09 -25.20
C THR A 210 -14.53 10.74 -23.83
N ILE A 211 -13.36 11.33 -23.57
CA ILE A 211 -13.06 12.04 -22.33
C ILE A 211 -13.41 13.53 -22.49
N ILE A 212 -14.27 14.04 -21.61
CA ILE A 212 -14.68 15.46 -21.61
C ILE A 212 -13.50 16.39 -21.28
N GLY A 213 -12.63 15.96 -20.37
CA GLY A 213 -11.38 16.67 -20.08
C GLY A 213 -10.48 15.89 -19.13
N TYR A 214 -9.20 16.22 -19.14
CA TYR A 214 -8.17 15.62 -18.29
C TYR A 214 -7.09 16.65 -17.97
N ARG A 215 -6.24 16.36 -16.98
CA ARG A 215 -5.10 17.23 -16.62
C ARG A 215 -3.79 16.47 -16.69
N GLU A 216 -2.76 17.14 -17.18
CA GLU A 216 -1.38 16.66 -17.08
C GLU A 216 -0.85 16.90 -15.67
N SER A 217 -0.26 15.88 -15.05
CA SER A 217 0.27 15.98 -13.69
C SER A 217 1.52 16.86 -13.57
N ASP A 218 2.33 16.96 -14.63
CA ASP A 218 3.66 17.58 -14.57
C ASP A 218 3.63 19.11 -14.68
N ASN A 219 2.70 19.65 -15.47
CA ASN A 219 2.58 21.10 -15.71
C ASN A 219 1.18 21.65 -15.33
N GLY A 220 0.25 20.79 -14.90
CA GLY A 220 -1.12 21.17 -14.55
C GLY A 220 -1.99 21.57 -15.74
N LYS A 221 -1.52 21.38 -16.98
CA LYS A 221 -2.26 21.74 -18.19
C LYS A 221 -3.56 20.96 -18.25
N GLN A 222 -4.66 21.68 -18.39
CA GLN A 222 -5.97 21.09 -18.59
C GLN A 222 -6.23 20.95 -20.09
N HIS A 223 -6.78 19.79 -20.45
CA HIS A 223 -7.25 19.46 -21.79
C HIS A 223 -8.74 19.28 -21.76
N THR A 224 -9.42 19.76 -22.79
CA THR A 224 -10.86 19.57 -22.96
C THR A 224 -11.16 19.02 -24.33
N PHE A 225 -12.30 18.34 -24.48
CA PHE A 225 -12.73 17.81 -25.78
C PHE A 225 -12.88 18.90 -26.87
N LEU A 226 -13.00 20.18 -26.49
CA LEU A 226 -13.10 21.32 -27.40
C LEU A 226 -11.79 21.64 -28.13
N GLU A 227 -10.63 21.15 -27.68
CA GLU A 227 -9.34 21.44 -28.31
C GLU A 227 -9.19 20.83 -29.71
N ASN A 228 -9.95 19.76 -30.00
CA ASN A 228 -9.89 19.02 -31.27
C ASN A 228 -11.26 18.97 -31.97
N PHE A 229 -12.18 19.87 -31.62
CA PHE A 229 -13.53 19.94 -32.20
C PHE A 229 -13.57 20.76 -33.50
#